data_AF-A0A661B4N6-F1
#
_entry.id   AF-A0A661B4N6-F1
#
_cell.length_a   1.000
_cell.length_b   1.000
_cell.length_c   1.000
_cell.angle_alpha   90.00
_cell.angle_beta   90.00
_cell.angle_gamma   90.00
#
_symmetry.space_group_name_H-M   'P 1'
#
loop_
_entity.id
_entity.type
_entity.pdbx_description
1 polymer ?
#
loop_
_entity_poly.entity_id
_entity_poly.type
_entity_poly.pdbx_seq_one_letter_code
_entity_poly.pdbx_strand_id
1 'polypeptide(L)'
;MMVIVLTWAVYRQNRAIAQLRDELYRENKRLNDVLYKLTRGKTTGKKPGKTSVVDVIADSGSEKEIVCPNCNRKYSSIHEKCPFCGCPAPNYNLKWE
;
A
#
# COMPACT_ATOMS: atom_id res chain seq x y z
N MET A 1 18.99 -13.18 47.60
CA MET A 1 17.51 -13.32 47.58
C MET A 1 16.81 -12.42 46.56
N MET A 2 17.11 -11.12 46.48
CA MET A 2 16.45 -10.18 45.54
C MET A 2 16.56 -10.56 44.05
N VAL A 3 17.71 -11.10 43.61
CA VAL A 3 17.94 -11.47 42.20
C VAL A 3 17.00 -12.60 41.73
N ILE A 4 16.66 -13.55 42.60
CA ILE A 4 15.75 -14.67 42.30
C ILE A 4 14.31 -14.17 42.16
N VAL A 5 13.90 -13.23 43.02
CA VAL A 5 12.56 -12.62 42.96
C VAL A 5 12.40 -11.78 41.70
N LEU A 6 13.42 -10.99 41.34
CA LEU A 6 13.43 -10.17 40.13
C LEU A 6 13.41 -11.03 38.85
N THR A 7 14.21 -12.10 38.80
CA THR A 7 14.21 -13.01 37.65
C THR A 7 12.87 -13.74 37.50
N TRP A 8 12.24 -14.16 38.60
CA TRP A 8 10.90 -14.74 38.55
C TRP A 8 9.83 -13.74 38.11
N ALA A 9 9.91 -12.49 38.58
CA ALA A 9 9.00 -11.42 38.17
C ALA A 9 9.12 -11.10 36.67
N VAL A 10 10.35 -11.00 36.14
CA VAL A 10 10.62 -10.81 34.70
C VAL A 10 10.16 -12.02 33.89
N TYR A 11 10.43 -13.24 34.35
CA TYR A 11 9.94 -14.46 33.70
C TYR A 11 8.41 -14.50 33.62
N ARG A 12 7.72 -14.13 34.70
CA ARG A 12 6.26 -14.06 34.75
C ARG A 12 5.70 -13.03 33.77
N GLN A 13 6.32 -11.86 33.66
CA GLN A 13 5.91 -10.84 32.68
C GLN A 13 6.20 -11.27 31.24
N ASN A 14 7.35 -11.90 30.98
CA ASN A 14 7.71 -12.40 29.66
C ASN A 14 6.72 -13.46 29.14
N ARG A 15 6.15 -14.27 30.04
CA ARG A 15 5.11 -15.24 29.66
C ARG A 15 3.82 -14.57 29.17
N ALA A 16 3.41 -13.47 29.78
CA ALA A 16 2.26 -12.68 29.32
C ALA A 16 2.53 -11.98 27.98
N ILE A 17 3.76 -11.47 27.79
CA ILE A 17 4.19 -10.85 26.53
C ILE A 17 4.18 -11.86 25.37
N ALA A 18 4.57 -13.11 25.62
CA ALA A 18 4.53 -14.16 24.60
C ALA A 18 3.10 -14.45 24.10
N GLN A 19 2.13 -14.50 25.00
CA GLN A 19 0.72 -14.72 24.64
C GLN A 19 0.15 -13.58 23.79
N LEU A 20 0.43 -12.33 24.18
CA LEU A 20 0.03 -11.15 23.40
C LEU A 20 0.66 -11.14 22.01
N ARG A 21 1.91 -11.58 21.89
CA ARG A 21 2.61 -11.68 20.61
C ARG A 21 1.90 -12.66 19.67
N ASP A 22 1.49 -13.82 20.18
CA ASP A 22 0.77 -14.83 19.41
C ASP A 22 -0.61 -14.36 18.96
N GLU A 23 -1.31 -13.59 19.80
CA GLU A 23 -2.59 -12.95 19.48
C GLU A 23 -2.42 -11.96 18.33
N LEU A 24 -1.45 -11.04 18.46
CA LEU A 24 -1.13 -10.04 17.44
C LEU A 24 -0.75 -10.68 16.10
N TYR A 25 0.03 -11.77 16.11
CA TYR A 25 0.37 -12.50 14.88
C TYR A 25 -0.87 -13.07 14.18
N ARG A 26 -1.84 -13.58 14.93
CA ARG A 26 -3.09 -14.13 14.36
C ARG A 26 -3.98 -13.03 13.79
N GLU A 27 -4.15 -11.93 14.51
CA GLU A 27 -4.93 -10.79 14.03
C GLU A 27 -4.31 -10.17 12.78
N ASN A 28 -2.99 -9.98 12.78
CA ASN A 28 -2.27 -9.44 11.63
C ASN A 28 -2.38 -10.36 10.39
N LYS A 29 -2.35 -11.68 10.58
CA LYS A 29 -2.61 -12.64 9.50
C LYS A 29 -4.03 -12.48 8.93
N ARG A 30 -5.05 -12.38 9.79
CA ARG A 30 -6.44 -12.16 9.36
C ARG A 30 -6.62 -10.84 8.61
N LEU A 31 -6.00 -9.77 9.11
CA LEU A 31 -6.05 -8.46 8.48
C LEU A 31 -5.44 -8.51 7.07
N ASN A 32 -4.29 -9.17 6.91
CA ASN A 32 -3.65 -9.36 5.61
C ASN A 32 -4.50 -10.19 4.65
N ASP A 33 -5.16 -11.27 5.11
CA ASP A 33 -6.04 -12.07 4.27
C ASP A 33 -7.27 -11.26 3.79
N VAL A 34 -7.85 -10.44 4.67
CA VAL A 34 -8.96 -9.53 4.31
C VAL A 34 -8.50 -8.47 3.33
N LEU A 35 -7.35 -7.83 3.59
CA LEU A 35 -6.74 -6.86 2.69
C LEU A 35 -6.50 -7.47 1.31
N TYR A 36 -5.96 -8.70 1.24
CA TYR A 36 -5.74 -9.41 -0.01
C TYR A 36 -7.05 -9.68 -0.75
N LYS A 37 -8.11 -10.11 -0.04
CA LYS A 37 -9.44 -10.31 -0.65
C LYS A 37 -10.03 -9.02 -1.21
N LEU A 38 -9.90 -7.90 -0.51
CA LEU A 38 -10.40 -6.58 -0.94
C LEU A 38 -9.60 -6.02 -2.13
N THR A 39 -8.29 -6.26 -2.15
CA THR A 39 -7.40 -5.74 -3.20
C THR A 39 -7.36 -6.61 -4.46
N ARG A 40 -7.66 -7.92 -4.36
CA ARG A 40 -7.68 -8.86 -5.50
C ARG A 40 -8.68 -8.51 -6.60
N GLY A 41 -9.74 -7.76 -6.28
CA GLY A 41 -10.69 -7.25 -7.28
C GLY A 41 -10.25 -5.96 -7.97
N LYS A 42 -9.27 -5.23 -7.41
CA LYS A 42 -8.81 -3.92 -7.91
C LYS A 42 -7.51 -3.99 -8.70
N THR A 43 -6.64 -4.96 -8.43
CA THR A 43 -5.35 -5.07 -9.12
C THR A 43 -5.37 -6.18 -10.16
N THR A 44 -5.49 -5.79 -11.42
CA THR A 44 -4.98 -6.60 -12.53
C THR A 44 -3.49 -6.88 -12.28
N GLY A 45 -3.16 -8.08 -11.81
CA GLY A 45 -1.88 -8.72 -12.09
C GLY A 45 -0.59 -8.20 -11.43
N LYS A 46 -0.60 -7.68 -10.18
CA LYS A 46 0.64 -7.50 -9.40
C LYS A 46 0.64 -8.43 -8.16
N LYS A 47 1.64 -9.31 -8.09
CA LYS A 47 1.92 -10.16 -6.92
C LYS A 47 1.98 -9.29 -5.66
N PRO A 48 1.38 -9.70 -4.53
CA PRO A 48 1.49 -8.95 -3.28
C PRO A 48 2.92 -9.09 -2.73
N GLY A 49 3.79 -8.16 -3.10
CA GLY A 49 5.00 -7.90 -2.33
C GLY A 49 4.59 -7.30 -1.00
N LYS A 50 5.21 -7.75 0.10
CA LYS A 50 4.99 -7.32 1.50
C LYS A 50 4.61 -5.84 1.55
N THR A 51 3.32 -5.54 1.60
CA THR A 51 2.82 -4.17 1.48
C THR A 51 2.75 -3.59 2.88
N SER A 52 3.55 -2.56 3.15
CA SER A 52 3.46 -1.77 4.37
C SER A 52 2.16 -0.97 4.33
N VAL A 53 1.51 -0.75 5.47
CA VAL A 53 0.31 0.13 5.57
C VAL A 53 0.60 1.54 5.03
N VAL A 54 1.87 1.95 5.02
CA VAL A 54 2.34 3.22 4.44
C VAL A 54 2.12 3.29 2.92
N ASP A 55 2.21 2.17 2.21
CA ASP A 55 2.05 2.14 0.74
C ASP A 55 0.57 2.26 0.32
N VAL A 56 -0.37 1.88 1.19
CA VAL A 56 -1.82 2.01 0.92
C VAL A 56 -2.27 3.47 0.92
N ILE A 57 -1.57 4.33 1.67
CA ILE A 57 -1.87 5.77 1.74
C ILE A 57 -1.28 6.51 0.53
N ALA A 58 -0.17 6.02 -0.03
CA ALA A 58 0.46 6.60 -1.21
C ALA A 58 -0.35 6.41 -2.51
N ASP A 59 -1.25 5.43 -2.57
CA ASP A 59 -2.11 5.15 -3.74
C ASP A 59 -3.35 6.08 -3.82
N SER A 60 -3.39 7.12 -2.99
CA SER A 60 -4.41 8.19 -3.07
C SER A 60 -4.14 9.18 -4.19
N GLY A 61 -2.96 9.11 -4.83
CA GLY A 61 -2.62 9.87 -6.03
C GLY A 61 -2.68 8.97 -7.25
N SER A 62 -3.88 8.53 -7.64
CA SER A 62 -4.06 7.73 -8.87
C SER A 62 -3.59 8.55 -10.06
N GLU A 63 -2.34 8.35 -10.49
CA GLU A 63 -1.79 8.88 -11.72
C GLU A 63 -2.66 8.34 -12.86
N LYS A 64 -3.55 9.20 -13.40
CA LYS A 64 -4.43 8.80 -14.49
C LYS A 64 -3.55 8.55 -15.71
N GLU A 65 -3.60 7.35 -16.29
CA GLU A 65 -2.96 7.09 -17.60
C GLU A 65 -3.82 7.71 -18.70
N ILE A 66 -3.20 8.51 -19.58
CA ILE A 66 -3.86 9.13 -20.75
C ILE A 66 -3.36 8.44 -22.02
N VAL A 67 -4.26 8.22 -22.97
CA VAL A 67 -3.92 7.73 -24.33
C VAL A 67 -3.73 8.92 -25.26
N CYS A 68 -2.61 8.96 -25.98
CA CYS A 68 -2.36 10.01 -26.96
C CYS A 68 -3.21 9.77 -28.22
N PRO A 69 -4.02 10.74 -28.68
CA PRO A 69 -4.83 10.58 -29.89
C PRO A 69 -4.02 10.48 -31.18
N ASN A 70 -2.76 10.95 -31.22
CA ASN A 70 -1.93 10.91 -32.43
C ASN A 70 -1.09 9.62 -32.52
N CYS A 71 -0.32 9.28 -31.48
CA CYS A 71 0.56 8.12 -31.51
C CYS A 71 -0.02 6.87 -30.84
N ASN A 72 -1.24 6.95 -30.29
CA ASN A 72 -1.95 5.88 -29.59
C ASN A 72 -1.16 5.22 -28.44
N ARG A 73 -0.15 5.92 -27.91
CA ARG A 73 0.66 5.47 -26.77
C ARG A 73 0.08 6.00 -25.47
N LYS A 74 0.20 5.19 -24.42
CA LYS A 74 -0.16 5.56 -23.05
C LYS A 74 0.97 6.34 -22.40
N TYR A 75 0.63 7.38 -21.66
CA TYR A 75 1.57 8.16 -20.86
C TYR A 75 0.87 8.71 -19.61
N SER A 76 1.66 9.09 -18.60
CA SER A 76 1.13 9.64 -17.35
C SER A 76 0.57 11.05 -17.55
N SER A 77 -0.53 11.37 -16.86
CA SER A 77 -1.18 12.70 -16.86
C SER A 77 -0.28 13.84 -16.40
N ILE A 78 0.88 13.54 -15.82
CA ILE A 78 1.87 14.53 -15.38
C ILE A 78 2.43 15.32 -16.57
N HIS A 79 2.46 14.72 -17.77
CA HIS A 79 2.97 15.38 -18.95
C HIS A 79 1.89 16.20 -19.68
N GLU A 80 2.10 17.51 -19.81
CA GLU A 80 1.24 18.43 -20.57
C GLU A 80 1.21 18.09 -22.08
N LYS A 81 2.25 17.43 -22.57
CA LYS A 81 2.40 16.98 -23.97
C LYS A 81 2.81 15.52 -23.99
N CYS A 82 2.37 14.80 -25.02
CA CYS A 82 2.80 13.42 -25.23
C CYS A 82 4.33 13.36 -25.40
N PRO A 83 5.07 12.61 -24.56
CA PRO A 83 6.53 12.53 -24.64
C PRO A 83 7.03 11.81 -25.90
N PHE A 84 6.16 11.12 -26.64
CA PHE A 84 6.53 10.36 -27.83
C PHE A 84 6.35 11.14 -29.14
N CYS A 85 5.37 12.04 -29.21
CA CYS A 85 5.03 12.74 -30.46
C CYS A 85 4.85 14.27 -30.29
N GLY A 86 4.96 14.79 -29.06
CA GLY A 86 4.89 16.23 -28.78
C GLY A 86 3.49 16.85 -28.87
N CYS A 87 2.45 16.06 -29.15
CA CYS A 87 1.07 16.57 -29.23
C CYS A 87 0.53 16.96 -27.84
N PRO A 88 -0.30 18.01 -27.74
CA PRO A 88 -0.92 18.42 -26.48
C PRO A 88 -1.83 17.31 -25.91
N ALA A 89 -1.86 17.16 -24.59
CA ALA A 89 -2.68 16.17 -23.94
C ALA A 89 -4.19 16.44 -24.16
N PRO A 90 -5.04 15.44 -24.39
CA PRO A 90 -6.46 15.66 -24.71
C PRO A 90 -7.30 16.32 -23.60
N ASN A 91 -6.77 16.46 -22.37
CA ASN A 91 -7.50 16.92 -21.18
C ASN A 91 -6.97 18.25 -20.60
N TYR A 92 -6.39 19.15 -21.41
CA TYR A 92 -5.95 20.48 -20.90
C TYR A 92 -7.07 21.52 -20.78
N ASN A 93 -8.32 21.19 -21.11
CA ASN A 93 -9.44 22.14 -21.19
C ASN A 93 -10.48 22.00 -20.08
N LEU A 94 -10.02 21.96 -18.82
CA LEU A 94 -10.82 22.32 -17.66
C LEU A 94 -10.10 23.44 -16.91
N LYS A 95 -9.94 24.58 -17.60
CA LYS A 95 -9.76 25.87 -16.92
C LYS A 95 -11.11 26.17 -16.27
N TRP A 96 -11.12 26.18 -14.95
CA TRP A 96 -12.23 26.65 -14.12
C TRP A 96 -12.62 28.06 -14.56
N GLU A 97 -13.79 28.19 -15.21
CA GLU A 97 -14.60 29.41 -15.18
C GLU A 97 -15.26 29.55 -13.80
#